data_AF-A0A6L5Y7I8-F1
#
_entry.id   AF-A0A6L5Y7I8-F1
#
_cell.length_a   1.000
_cell.length_b   1.000
_cell.length_c   1.000
_cell.angle_alpha   90.00
_cell.angle_beta   90.00
_cell.angle_gamma   90.00
#
_symmetry.space_group_name_H-M   'P 1'
#
loop_
_entity.id
_entity.type
_entity.pdbx_description
1 polymer ?
#
loop_
_entity_poly.entity_id
_entity_poly.type
_entity_poly.pdbx_seq_one_letter_code
_entity_poly.pdbx_strand_id
1 'polypeptide(L)'
;MENRGQLEGLIRKYFEEILPKYKEVTVAAANAGKKLPVFHKTDFSGHIENFRQMKSAAQELLPVAEKIDIPALAQEERTVARALVASLRDFILLCERNMSHYDLMDRRQYRKNHVSMEDFRLSVTGVNAAMMKSVESLNALETADRVLHGEPVRQDPDSERETDGDTASDDEQAQDCGQNREGAANEQNGE
;
A
#
# COMPACT_ATOMS: atom_id res chain seq x y z
N MET A 1 -19.99 -20.71 -22.72
CA MET A 1 -20.32 -19.29 -22.95
C MET A 1 -20.80 -18.58 -21.68
N GLU A 2 -21.68 -19.20 -20.89
CA GLU A 2 -22.22 -18.60 -19.65
C GLU A 2 -21.14 -18.24 -18.61
N ASN A 3 -20.20 -19.16 -18.33
CA ASN A 3 -19.14 -18.94 -17.34
C ASN A 3 -18.16 -17.82 -17.71
N ARG A 4 -17.87 -17.61 -19.00
CA ARG A 4 -16.98 -16.55 -19.48
C ARG A 4 -17.62 -15.17 -19.28
N GLY A 5 -18.88 -15.01 -19.72
CA GLY A 5 -19.60 -13.75 -19.53
C GLY A 5 -19.78 -13.39 -18.04
N GLN A 6 -19.98 -14.41 -17.19
CA GLN A 6 -20.00 -14.21 -15.75
C GLN A 6 -18.63 -13.74 -15.22
N LEU A 7 -17.53 -14.37 -15.65
CA LEU A 7 -16.17 -13.97 -15.26
C LEU A 7 -15.86 -12.52 -15.66
N GLU A 8 -16.09 -12.17 -16.93
CA GLU A 8 -15.89 -10.81 -17.45
C GLU A 8 -16.75 -9.79 -16.68
N GLY A 9 -17.99 -10.15 -16.34
CA GLY A 9 -18.87 -9.30 -15.53
C GLY A 9 -18.34 -9.06 -14.11
N LEU A 10 -17.74 -10.07 -13.47
CA LEU A 10 -17.15 -9.91 -12.13
C LEU A 10 -15.89 -9.04 -12.17
N ILE A 11 -15.02 -9.24 -13.16
CA ILE A 11 -13.80 -8.44 -13.35
C ILE A 11 -14.17 -6.98 -13.56
N ARG A 12 -15.15 -6.72 -14.45
CA ARG A 12 -15.65 -5.37 -14.71
C ARG A 12 -16.15 -4.70 -13.44
N LYS A 13 -17.01 -5.36 -12.66
CA LYS A 13 -17.50 -4.82 -11.39
C LYS A 13 -16.35 -4.46 -10.44
N TYR A 14 -15.36 -5.33 -10.35
CA TYR A 14 -14.21 -5.10 -9.49
C TYR A 14 -13.38 -3.88 -9.95
N PHE A 15 -13.05 -3.79 -11.24
CA PHE A 15 -12.25 -2.71 -11.82
C PHE A 15 -12.97 -1.37 -11.93
N GLU A 16 -14.26 -1.37 -12.25
CA GLU A 16 -15.00 -0.13 -12.52
C GLU A 16 -15.73 0.40 -11.28
N GLU A 17 -16.16 -0.46 -10.36
CA GLU A 17 -16.99 -0.04 -9.23
C GLU A 17 -16.27 -0.03 -7.87
N ILE A 18 -15.29 -0.90 -7.67
CA ILE A 18 -14.62 -1.10 -6.37
C ILE A 18 -13.26 -0.39 -6.33
N LEU A 19 -12.34 -0.72 -7.24
CA LEU A 19 -10.98 -0.18 -7.20
C LEU A 19 -10.90 1.36 -7.30
N PRO A 20 -11.70 2.06 -8.14
CA PRO A 20 -11.64 3.52 -8.22
C PRO A 20 -12.00 4.19 -6.90
N LYS A 21 -13.05 3.70 -6.23
CA LYS A 21 -13.47 4.18 -4.91
C LYS A 21 -12.37 3.95 -3.87
N TYR A 22 -11.68 2.82 -3.92
CA TYR A 22 -10.57 2.54 -3.00
C TYR A 22 -9.46 3.56 -3.13
N LYS A 23 -9.06 3.89 -4.37
CA LYS A 23 -8.04 4.91 -4.64
C LYS A 23 -8.45 6.27 -4.07
N GLU A 24 -9.68 6.69 -4.30
CA GLU A 24 -10.21 7.97 -3.80
C GLU A 24 -10.21 8.03 -2.26
N VAL A 25 -10.74 7.00 -1.61
CA VAL A 25 -10.83 6.94 -0.14
C VAL A 25 -9.45 6.90 0.50
N THR A 26 -8.51 6.15 -0.07
CA THR A 26 -7.14 6.04 0.45
C THR A 26 -6.40 7.38 0.38
N VAL A 27 -6.52 8.09 -0.74
CA VAL A 27 -5.94 9.44 -0.88
C VAL A 27 -6.57 10.41 0.10
N ALA A 28 -7.90 10.39 0.25
CA ALA A 28 -8.61 11.26 1.18
C ALA A 28 -8.18 11.01 2.64
N ALA A 29 -8.10 9.75 3.05
CA ALA A 29 -7.71 9.36 4.40
C ALA A 29 -6.24 9.69 4.71
N ALA A 30 -5.33 9.48 3.75
CA ALA A 30 -3.93 9.90 3.88
C ALA A 30 -3.80 11.43 4.02
N ASN A 31 -4.58 12.20 3.27
CA ASN A 31 -4.60 13.65 3.37
C ASN A 31 -5.17 14.15 4.71
N ALA A 32 -6.17 13.46 5.26
CA ALA A 32 -6.69 13.74 6.60
C ALA A 32 -5.63 13.51 7.68
N GLY A 33 -4.83 12.45 7.56
CA GLY A 33 -3.75 12.13 8.49
C GLY A 33 -2.54 13.07 8.46
N LYS A 34 -2.31 13.78 7.35
CA LYS A 34 -1.20 14.75 7.22
C LYS A 34 -1.48 16.12 7.84
N LYS A 35 -2.74 16.49 8.03
CA LYS A 35 -3.10 17.80 8.59
C LYS A 35 -2.72 17.81 10.07
N LEU A 36 -1.77 18.68 10.44
CA LEU A 36 -1.39 18.91 11.84
C LEU A 36 -2.62 19.45 12.59
N PRO A 37 -3.18 18.70 13.55
CA PRO A 37 -4.31 19.17 14.31
C PRO A 37 -3.81 20.16 15.36
N VAL A 38 -3.69 21.44 15.01
CA VAL A 38 -3.28 22.47 15.96
C VAL A 38 -4.37 22.64 17.05
N PHE A 39 -5.64 22.32 16.74
CA PHE A 39 -6.76 22.48 17.68
C PHE A 39 -7.88 21.42 17.61
N HIS A 40 -7.96 20.57 16.59
CA HIS A 40 -9.08 19.62 16.41
C HIS A 40 -8.61 18.23 16.04
N LYS A 41 -9.18 17.21 16.69
CA LYS A 41 -8.92 15.80 16.35
C LYS A 41 -9.46 15.49 14.95
N THR A 42 -8.70 14.71 14.20
CA THR A 42 -9.12 14.19 12.91
C THR A 42 -10.09 13.03 13.13
N ASP A 43 -11.28 13.13 12.55
CA ASP A 43 -12.25 12.03 12.55
C ASP A 43 -12.01 11.12 11.33
N PHE A 44 -11.74 9.84 11.59
CA PHE A 44 -11.54 8.82 10.55
C PHE A 44 -12.75 7.91 10.34
N SER A 45 -13.84 8.09 11.10
CA SER A 45 -15.01 7.19 11.08
C SER A 45 -15.61 7.02 9.68
N GLY A 46 -15.75 8.12 8.93
CA GLY A 46 -16.23 8.09 7.54
C GLY A 46 -15.31 7.32 6.59
N HIS A 47 -13.98 7.43 6.76
CA HIS A 47 -13.02 6.66 5.97
C HIS A 47 -13.10 5.16 6.29
N ILE A 48 -13.22 4.81 7.57
CA ILE A 48 -13.37 3.42 8.02
C ILE A 48 -14.65 2.81 7.43
N GLU A 49 -15.75 3.55 7.44
CA GLU A 49 -17.02 3.09 6.84
C GLU A 49 -16.89 2.88 5.33
N ASN A 50 -16.21 3.77 4.61
CA ASN A 50 -15.95 3.57 3.19
C ASN A 50 -15.12 2.31 2.92
N PHE A 51 -14.06 2.04 3.71
CA PHE A 51 -13.30 0.78 3.59
C PHE A 51 -14.17 -0.46 3.89
N ARG A 52 -15.10 -0.35 4.86
CA ARG A 52 -16.05 -1.42 5.18
C ARG A 52 -16.97 -1.71 4.00
N GLN A 53 -17.48 -0.69 3.32
CA GLN A 53 -18.34 -0.85 2.15
C GLN A 53 -17.60 -1.52 0.98
N MET A 54 -16.37 -1.10 0.70
CA MET A 54 -15.55 -1.70 -0.37
C MET A 54 -15.18 -3.15 -0.06
N LYS A 55 -14.86 -3.44 1.21
CA LYS A 55 -14.68 -4.80 1.69
C LYS A 55 -15.93 -5.65 1.45
N SER A 56 -17.10 -5.15 1.84
CA SER A 56 -18.38 -5.86 1.65
C SER A 56 -18.64 -6.14 0.17
N ALA A 57 -18.46 -5.15 -0.70
CA ALA A 57 -18.63 -5.33 -2.14
C ALA A 57 -17.69 -6.41 -2.70
N ALA A 58 -16.41 -6.43 -2.30
CA ALA A 58 -15.48 -7.47 -2.72
C ALA A 58 -15.85 -8.86 -2.14
N GLN A 59 -16.35 -8.90 -0.90
CA GLN A 59 -16.85 -10.13 -0.27
C GLN A 59 -18.10 -10.70 -0.94
N GLU A 60 -18.93 -9.86 -1.58
CA GLU A 60 -20.06 -10.32 -2.39
C GLU A 60 -19.60 -10.94 -3.72
N LEU A 61 -18.55 -10.41 -4.34
CA LEU A 61 -18.00 -10.96 -5.58
C LEU A 61 -17.23 -12.27 -5.37
N LEU A 62 -16.48 -12.38 -4.27
CA LEU A 62 -15.60 -13.52 -3.98
C LEU A 62 -16.28 -14.90 -4.08
N PRO A 63 -17.40 -15.19 -3.39
CA PRO A 63 -18.04 -16.50 -3.46
C PRO A 63 -18.64 -16.79 -4.84
N VAL A 64 -18.97 -15.76 -5.62
CA VAL A 64 -19.44 -15.92 -7.00
C VAL A 64 -18.26 -16.31 -7.91
N ALA A 65 -17.10 -15.67 -7.74
CA ALA A 65 -15.88 -16.01 -8.46
C ALA A 65 -15.37 -17.43 -8.13
N GLU A 66 -15.44 -17.84 -6.86
CA GLU A 66 -15.02 -19.18 -6.41
C GLU A 66 -15.92 -20.31 -6.93
N LYS A 67 -17.18 -20.02 -7.23
CA LYS A 67 -18.16 -20.99 -7.76
C LYS A 67 -18.10 -21.16 -9.27
N ILE A 68 -17.32 -20.35 -9.98
CA ILE A 68 -17.11 -20.56 -11.42
C ILE A 68 -16.49 -21.94 -11.58
N ASP A 69 -17.09 -22.78 -12.43
CA ASP A 69 -16.59 -24.13 -12.72
C ASP A 69 -15.28 -24.03 -13.53
N ILE A 70 -14.17 -23.85 -12.81
CA ILE A 70 -12.82 -23.71 -13.36
C ILE A 70 -12.47 -24.92 -14.27
N PRO A 71 -12.70 -26.18 -13.89
CA PRO A 71 -12.46 -27.33 -14.78
C PRO A 71 -13.11 -27.24 -16.17
N ALA A 72 -14.27 -26.60 -16.29
CA ALA A 72 -15.00 -26.45 -17.56
C ALA A 72 -14.52 -25.28 -18.44
N LEU A 73 -13.60 -24.45 -17.94
CA LEU A 73 -13.05 -23.29 -18.66
C LEU A 73 -11.81 -23.64 -19.48
N ALA A 74 -11.54 -22.84 -20.52
CA ALA A 74 -10.27 -22.85 -21.24
C ALA A 74 -9.10 -22.45 -20.32
N GLN A 75 -7.86 -22.79 -20.70
CA GLN A 75 -6.69 -22.56 -19.82
C GLN A 75 -6.52 -21.09 -19.44
N GLU A 76 -6.74 -20.18 -20.39
CA GLU A 76 -6.64 -18.75 -20.23
C GLU A 76 -7.72 -18.24 -19.26
N GLU A 77 -8.97 -18.66 -19.46
CA GLU A 77 -10.11 -18.32 -18.59
C GLU A 77 -9.91 -18.84 -17.15
N ARG A 78 -9.35 -20.06 -16.99
CA ARG A 78 -8.97 -20.60 -15.67
C ARG A 78 -7.93 -19.74 -14.97
N THR A 79 -6.99 -19.20 -15.72
CA THR A 79 -5.90 -18.37 -15.19
C THR A 79 -6.46 -17.05 -14.68
N VAL A 80 -7.32 -16.41 -15.47
CA VAL A 80 -8.05 -15.19 -15.07
C VAL A 80 -8.92 -15.43 -13.83
N ALA A 81 -9.71 -16.51 -13.80
CA ALA A 81 -10.57 -16.82 -12.66
C ALA A 81 -9.78 -16.99 -11.35
N ARG A 82 -8.64 -17.68 -11.40
CA ARG A 82 -7.75 -17.83 -10.23
C ARG A 82 -7.14 -16.50 -9.80
N ALA A 83 -6.70 -15.68 -10.75
CA ALA A 83 -6.14 -14.36 -10.47
C ALA A 83 -7.19 -13.42 -9.83
N LEU A 84 -8.45 -13.48 -10.29
CA LEU A 84 -9.55 -12.72 -9.72
C LEU A 84 -9.79 -13.07 -8.25
N VAL A 85 -9.88 -14.37 -7.94
CA VAL A 85 -10.07 -14.86 -6.57
C VAL A 85 -8.91 -14.41 -5.67
N ALA A 86 -7.67 -14.52 -6.15
CA ALA A 86 -6.50 -14.06 -5.41
C ALA A 86 -6.56 -12.54 -5.13
N SER A 87 -6.82 -11.73 -6.17
CA SER A 87 -6.90 -10.27 -6.04
C SER A 87 -8.01 -9.83 -5.09
N LEU A 88 -9.20 -10.44 -5.17
CA LEU A 88 -10.31 -10.13 -4.25
C LEU A 88 -9.95 -10.45 -2.79
N ARG A 89 -9.31 -11.59 -2.52
CA ARG A 89 -8.90 -11.97 -1.16
C ARG A 89 -7.87 -11.01 -0.58
N ASP A 90 -6.85 -10.65 -1.37
CA ASP A 90 -5.81 -9.74 -0.91
C ASP A 90 -6.33 -8.30 -0.74
N PHE A 91 -7.26 -7.86 -1.60
CA PHE A 91 -7.94 -6.58 -1.46
C PHE A 91 -8.84 -6.52 -0.21
N ILE A 92 -9.57 -7.59 0.12
CA ILE A 92 -10.37 -7.68 1.35
C ILE A 92 -9.46 -7.50 2.58
N LEU A 93 -8.32 -8.21 2.60
CA LEU A 93 -7.34 -8.08 3.68
C LEU A 93 -6.76 -6.65 3.76
N LEU A 94 -6.47 -6.04 2.61
CA LEU A 94 -6.00 -4.66 2.55
C LEU A 94 -7.03 -3.68 3.15
N CYS A 95 -8.31 -3.84 2.84
CA CYS A 95 -9.37 -3.04 3.46
C CYS A 95 -9.41 -3.23 4.99
N GLU A 96 -9.27 -4.46 5.48
CA GLU A 96 -9.21 -4.75 6.93
C GLU A 96 -8.03 -4.08 7.62
N ARG A 97 -6.85 -4.11 6.98
CA ARG A 97 -5.65 -3.45 7.49
C ARG A 97 -5.81 -1.94 7.52
N ASN A 98 -6.38 -1.33 6.47
CA ASN A 98 -6.67 0.10 6.46
C ASN A 98 -7.66 0.50 7.56
N MET A 99 -8.77 -0.22 7.72
CA MET A 99 -9.74 0.06 8.79
C MET A 99 -9.07 0.02 10.17
N SER A 100 -8.27 -1.03 10.43
CA SER A 100 -7.55 -1.19 11.69
C SER A 100 -6.52 -0.08 11.91
N HIS A 101 -5.83 0.36 10.85
CA HIS A 101 -4.86 1.43 10.91
C HIS A 101 -5.50 2.77 11.25
N TYR A 102 -6.59 3.14 10.57
CA TYR A 102 -7.27 4.40 10.83
C TYR A 102 -8.01 4.43 12.16
N ASP A 103 -8.53 3.29 12.64
CA ASP A 103 -9.02 3.16 14.02
C ASP A 103 -7.89 3.40 15.04
N LEU A 104 -6.70 2.84 14.80
CA LEU A 104 -5.53 3.08 15.65
C LEU A 104 -5.11 4.55 15.61
N MET A 105 -5.11 5.19 14.43
CA MET A 105 -4.82 6.61 14.27
C MET A 105 -5.82 7.48 15.03
N ASP A 106 -7.11 7.15 14.99
CA ASP A 106 -8.13 7.86 15.78
C ASP A 106 -7.85 7.74 17.27
N ARG A 107 -7.74 6.50 17.78
CA ARG A 107 -7.43 6.23 19.20
C ARG A 107 -6.14 6.92 19.64
N ARG A 108 -5.10 6.96 18.80
CA ARG A 108 -3.80 7.58 19.11
C ARG A 108 -3.91 9.07 19.50
N GLN A 109 -4.96 9.76 19.09
CA GLN A 109 -5.18 11.18 19.40
C GLN A 109 -5.64 11.45 20.85
N TYR A 110 -5.96 10.42 21.63
CA TYR A 110 -6.48 10.55 22.99
C TYR A 110 -5.41 10.25 24.05
N ARG A 111 -5.21 11.14 25.03
CA ARG A 111 -4.17 11.03 26.08
C ARG A 111 -4.13 9.71 26.88
N LYS A 112 -5.19 8.90 26.89
CA LYS A 112 -5.32 7.64 27.68
C LYS A 112 -5.72 6.44 26.82
N ASN A 113 -5.16 6.33 25.62
CA ASN A 113 -5.55 5.32 24.62
C ASN A 113 -4.79 3.99 24.69
N HIS A 114 -3.73 3.89 25.50
CA HIS A 114 -2.83 2.73 25.58
C HIS A 114 -2.20 2.30 24.24
N VAL A 115 -2.16 3.18 23.23
CA VAL A 115 -1.54 2.90 21.93
C VAL A 115 -0.05 3.23 22.01
N SER A 116 0.79 2.20 21.86
CA SER A 116 2.24 2.37 21.85
C SER A 116 2.75 2.80 20.46
N MET A 117 3.99 3.28 20.42
CA MET A 117 4.69 3.52 19.15
C MET A 117 4.94 2.22 18.37
N GLU A 118 5.05 1.09 19.06
CA GLU A 118 5.22 -0.22 18.45
C GLU A 118 3.94 -0.67 17.73
N ASP A 119 2.77 -0.51 18.37
CA ASP A 119 1.46 -0.77 17.75
C ASP A 119 1.29 0.02 16.45
N PHE A 120 1.70 1.29 16.47
CA PHE A 120 1.65 2.15 15.29
C PHE A 120 2.57 1.66 14.18
N ARG A 121 3.83 1.31 14.50
CA ARG A 121 4.78 0.76 13.52
C ARG A 121 4.27 -0.55 12.92
N LEU A 122 3.80 -1.47 13.75
CA LEU A 122 3.22 -2.74 13.30
C LEU A 122 2.01 -2.53 12.39
N SER A 123 1.16 -1.55 12.72
CA SER A 123 0.02 -1.18 11.89
C SER A 123 0.44 -0.69 10.50
N VAL A 124 1.41 0.23 10.42
CA VAL A 124 1.93 0.74 9.13
C VAL A 124 2.58 -0.39 8.33
N THR A 125 3.43 -1.21 8.95
CA THR A 125 4.06 -2.36 8.28
C THR A 125 3.02 -3.34 7.75
N GLY A 126 1.96 -3.61 8.53
CA GLY A 126 0.87 -4.49 8.13
C GLY A 126 0.07 -3.96 6.93
N VAL A 127 -0.20 -2.65 6.88
CA VAL A 127 -0.85 -2.01 5.73
C VAL A 127 0.05 -2.10 4.49
N ASN A 128 1.34 -1.76 4.61
CA ASN A 128 2.27 -1.80 3.48
C ASN A 128 2.42 -3.22 2.91
N ALA A 129 2.53 -4.23 3.77
CA ALA A 129 2.60 -5.63 3.34
C ALA A 129 1.33 -6.08 2.60
N ALA A 130 0.14 -5.72 3.12
CA ALA A 130 -1.12 -6.02 2.44
C ALA A 130 -1.26 -5.26 1.12
N MET A 131 -0.77 -4.01 1.05
CA MET A 131 -0.79 -3.20 -0.16
C MET A 131 0.07 -3.82 -1.26
N MET A 132 1.32 -4.17 -0.95
CA MET A 132 2.23 -4.80 -1.92
C MET A 132 1.62 -6.08 -2.49
N LYS A 133 1.09 -6.94 -1.62
CA LYS A 133 0.44 -8.19 -2.05
C LYS A 133 -0.82 -7.97 -2.89
N SER A 134 -1.63 -6.97 -2.52
CA SER A 134 -2.83 -6.60 -3.29
C SER A 134 -2.47 -6.03 -4.66
N VAL A 135 -1.37 -5.29 -4.79
CA VAL A 135 -0.87 -4.78 -6.08
C VAL A 135 -0.34 -5.93 -6.93
N GLU A 136 0.44 -6.84 -6.36
CA GLU A 136 0.95 -8.02 -7.06
C GLU A 136 -0.18 -8.88 -7.66
N SER A 137 -1.18 -9.22 -6.84
CA SER A 137 -2.34 -10.01 -7.29
C SER A 137 -3.24 -9.24 -8.27
N LEU A 138 -3.36 -7.92 -8.14
CA LEU A 138 -4.05 -7.08 -9.11
C LEU A 138 -3.34 -7.08 -10.47
N ASN A 139 -2.03 -6.89 -10.49
CA ASN A 139 -1.23 -6.91 -11.72
C ASN A 139 -1.30 -8.26 -12.43
N ALA A 140 -1.31 -9.36 -11.66
CA ALA A 140 -1.51 -10.70 -12.20
C ALA A 140 -2.90 -10.86 -12.84
N LEU A 141 -3.96 -10.29 -12.24
CA LEU A 141 -5.30 -10.28 -12.81
C LEU A 141 -5.36 -9.46 -14.09
N GLU A 142 -4.85 -8.22 -14.08
CA GLU A 142 -4.82 -7.36 -15.27
C GLU A 142 -4.06 -8.00 -16.43
N THR A 143 -2.93 -8.64 -16.13
CA THR A 143 -2.13 -9.34 -17.14
C THR A 143 -2.90 -10.52 -17.73
N ALA A 144 -3.52 -11.35 -16.90
CA ALA A 144 -4.30 -12.49 -17.36
C ALA A 144 -5.51 -12.06 -18.20
N ASP A 145 -6.21 -11.00 -17.78
CA ASP A 145 -7.37 -10.45 -18.47
C ASP A 145 -7.00 -9.91 -19.86
N ARG A 146 -5.90 -9.15 -19.98
CA ARG A 146 -5.37 -8.69 -21.27
C ARG A 146 -5.02 -9.83 -22.21
N VAL A 147 -4.35 -10.87 -21.70
CA VAL A 147 -4.01 -12.06 -22.49
C VAL A 147 -5.29 -12.76 -23.01
N LEU A 148 -6.31 -12.89 -22.17
CA LEU A 148 -7.61 -13.46 -22.56
C LEU A 148 -8.30 -12.65 -23.68
N HIS A 149 -8.10 -11.34 -23.69
CA HIS A 149 -8.63 -10.42 -24.71
C HIS A 149 -7.70 -10.20 -25.91
N GLY A 150 -6.54 -10.88 -25.97
CA GLY A 150 -5.58 -10.74 -27.06
C GLY A 150 -4.86 -9.39 -27.09
N GLU A 151 -4.88 -8.65 -25.99
CA GLU A 151 -4.17 -7.39 -25.86
C GLU A 151 -2.67 -7.63 -25.57
N PRO A 152 -1.77 -6.81 -26.13
CA PRO A 152 -0.34 -6.92 -25.84
C PRO A 152 -0.08 -6.66 -24.35
N VAL A 153 0.63 -7.59 -23.71
CA VAL A 153 1.13 -7.42 -22.34
C VAL A 153 2.09 -6.25 -22.35
N ARG A 154 1.76 -5.16 -21.64
CA ARG A 154 2.70 -4.06 -21.44
C ARG A 154 3.84 -4.58 -20.58
N GLN A 155 5.03 -4.68 -21.17
CA GLN A 155 6.27 -4.72 -20.38
C GLN A 155 6.49 -3.29 -19.89
N ASP A 156 6.46 -3.08 -18.57
CA ASP A 156 6.82 -1.77 -18.01
C ASP A 156 8.26 -1.44 -18.44
N PRO A 157 8.49 -0.26 -19.05
CA PRO A 157 9.83 0.16 -19.48
C PRO A 157 10.76 0.53 -18.31
N ASP A 158 10.27 0.55 -17.06
CA ASP A 158 11.04 0.99 -15.88
C ASP A 158 11.81 -0.16 -15.17
N SER A 159 11.92 -1.34 -15.79
CA SER A 159 12.76 -2.42 -15.24
C SER A 159 14.27 -2.24 -15.51
N GLU A 160 14.65 -1.18 -16.24
CA GLU A 160 16.03 -0.78 -16.51
C GLU A 160 16.27 0.68 -16.07
N ARG A 161 16.28 0.93 -14.75
CA ARG A 161 16.99 2.09 -14.19
C ARG A 161 18.27 1.63 -13.52
N GLU A 162 19.30 1.55 -14.36
CA GLU A 162 20.68 1.96 -14.12
C GLU A 162 21.32 1.52 -12.79
N THR A 163 21.92 0.33 -12.81
CA THR A 163 23.24 0.13 -12.19
C THR A 163 24.21 -0.09 -13.33
N ASP A 164 24.91 0.98 -13.74
CA ASP A 164 26.33 0.95 -14.11
C ASP A 164 26.76 2.35 -14.57
N GLY A 165 27.76 2.90 -13.88
CA GLY A 165 28.29 4.24 -14.13
C GLY A 165 29.44 4.64 -13.21
N ASP A 166 30.38 3.73 -13.05
CA ASP A 166 31.84 3.91 -12.86
C ASP A 166 32.43 5.05 -11.99
N THR A 167 33.12 4.58 -10.95
CA THR A 167 34.42 5.00 -10.40
C THR A 167 35.11 6.27 -10.95
N ALA A 168 35.33 7.25 -10.07
CA ALA A 168 36.53 8.09 -10.11
C ALA A 168 36.94 8.48 -8.68
N SER A 169 38.13 8.01 -8.31
CA SER A 169 38.93 8.40 -7.15
C SER A 169 39.18 9.90 -7.14
N ASP A 170 39.18 10.53 -5.97
CA ASP A 170 40.07 11.65 -5.66
C ASP A 170 40.28 11.75 -4.14
N ASP A 171 41.48 11.33 -3.72
CA ASP A 171 42.12 11.69 -2.46
C ASP A 171 42.57 13.15 -2.56
N GLU A 172 42.00 14.05 -1.75
CA GLU A 172 42.64 15.33 -1.42
C GLU A 172 42.64 15.57 0.10
N GLN A 173 43.78 15.19 0.69
CA GLN A 173 44.59 15.98 1.61
C GLN A 173 43.87 17.01 2.51
N ALA A 174 43.70 16.66 3.78
CA ALA A 174 43.51 17.62 4.86
C ALA A 174 44.87 17.92 5.53
N GLN A 175 45.57 18.93 5.03
CA GLN A 175 46.57 19.69 5.78
C GLN A 175 46.50 21.15 5.34
N ASP A 176 45.96 22.03 6.19
CA ASP A 176 46.69 23.24 6.54
C ASP A 176 46.28 23.78 7.91
N CYS A 177 47.32 24.20 8.62
CA CYS A 177 47.37 24.74 9.94
C CYS A 177 46.97 26.22 9.96
N GLY A 178 46.24 26.62 11.00
CA GLY A 178 46.05 28.03 11.36
C GLY A 178 46.22 28.21 12.86
N GLN A 179 47.47 28.27 13.31
CA GLN A 179 47.87 28.48 14.69
C GLN A 179 47.55 29.91 15.22
N ASN A 180 47.55 29.99 16.56
CA ASN A 180 47.92 31.13 17.43
C ASN A 180 46.80 32.10 17.86
N ARG A 181 46.45 32.10 19.16
CA ARG A 181 47.27 32.81 20.17
C ARG A 181 46.90 32.47 21.62
N GLU A 182 47.95 32.42 22.41
CA GLU A 182 48.10 32.29 23.86
C GLU A 182 47.33 33.32 24.69
N GLY A 183 47.09 33.03 25.98
CA GLY A 183 47.08 34.09 27.00
C GLY A 183 46.23 33.91 28.26
N ALA A 184 46.73 33.12 29.22
CA ALA A 184 46.79 33.38 30.67
C ALA A 184 45.54 33.48 31.59
N ALA A 185 45.74 32.87 32.79
CA ALA A 185 45.18 33.17 34.12
C ALA A 185 43.77 32.61 34.42
N ASN A 186 43.43 32.11 35.62
CA ASN A 186 44.14 32.00 36.89
C ASN A 186 43.48 30.89 37.76
N GLU A 187 44.22 30.48 38.78
CA GLU A 187 43.91 29.61 39.92
C GLU A 187 42.50 29.73 40.52
N GLN A 188 41.96 28.60 41.01
CA GLN A 188 41.34 28.55 42.34
C GLN A 188 41.36 27.14 42.95
N ASN A 189 42.02 27.07 44.12
CA ASN A 189 42.04 25.96 45.06
C ASN A 189 40.70 25.80 45.82
N GLY A 190 40.45 24.59 46.30
CA GLY A 190 39.45 24.18 47.30
C GLY A 190 38.89 22.83 46.90
N GLU A 191 39.18 21.70 47.54
CA GLU A 191 39.49 21.39 48.95
C GLU A 191 40.61 20.34 49.08
#